data_AF-A0A8W8M9P4-F1
#
_entry.id   AF-A0A8W8M9P4-F1
#
_cell.length_a   1.000
_cell.length_b   1.000
_cell.length_c   1.000
_cell.angle_alpha   90.00
_cell.angle_beta   90.00
_cell.angle_gamma   90.00
#
_symmetry.space_group_name_H-M   'P 1'
#
loop_
_entity.id
_entity.type
_entity.pdbx_description
1 polymer ?
#
loop_
_entity_poly.entity_id
_entity_poly.type
_entity_poly.pdbx_seq_one_letter_code
_entity_poly.pdbx_strand_id
1 'polypeptide(L)'
;MDSIQTLKHDVVQFKDRKVQLVYEECGSHSGQRCEAHCSRCNIPICMFCVINNHNGHTIKPMKDVVTELKSEIQHETRDIESNLLPLYKEMKKNTDKDIGKSTQKFNSLESDIEKLRKSWQQEVDAIFNKFCSLNKSMRENHLFVLTSHQSLLENQIQEMTKTVQQNKEIHQSNKVSEVTKHQSKLTEYKEIPTIVQQPIPSLKSNTDLGKELTIELGEYTATLKQAELPSQKDAKFSSLTTRDLLDKAKVISTFPTGVESLWRISCLGTDEAWLSGKGKTITRVDVDGFVRESVTSTCQKTPVDIAVTKNDELIYSDSDHGTVNIVKNGITMPIA
;
A
#
# COMPACT_ATOMS: atom_id res chain seq x y z
N MET A 1 -41.23 20.48 -89.44
CA MET A 1 -41.71 20.75 -88.08
C MET A 1 -41.40 19.53 -87.25
N ASP A 2 -40.29 19.61 -86.52
CA ASP A 2 -39.77 18.54 -85.67
C ASP A 2 -40.70 18.32 -84.46
N SER A 3 -41.00 17.05 -84.17
CA SER A 3 -41.64 16.65 -82.93
C SER A 3 -40.66 15.77 -82.16
N ILE A 4 -39.90 16.40 -81.28
CA ILE A 4 -39.03 15.71 -80.30
C ILE A 4 -39.95 15.00 -79.30
N GLN A 5 -40.07 13.69 -79.41
CA GLN A 5 -40.66 12.86 -78.36
C GLN A 5 -39.71 12.85 -77.15
N THR A 6 -40.10 13.54 -76.09
CA THR A 6 -39.42 13.49 -74.81
C THR A 6 -39.76 12.17 -74.11
N LEU A 7 -38.75 11.31 -73.95
CA LEU A 7 -38.82 10.14 -73.08
C LEU A 7 -39.07 10.62 -71.63
N LYS A 8 -40.11 10.09 -70.98
CA LYS A 8 -40.37 10.34 -69.56
C LYS A 8 -39.20 9.81 -68.75
N HIS A 9 -38.52 10.69 -68.01
CA HIS A 9 -37.50 10.31 -67.05
C HIS A 9 -38.18 10.14 -65.70
N ASP A 10 -38.17 8.92 -65.14
CA ASP A 10 -38.62 8.68 -63.77
C ASP A 10 -37.57 9.22 -62.79
N VAL A 11 -37.93 10.26 -62.05
CA VAL A 11 -37.11 10.82 -60.96
C VAL A 11 -37.43 10.07 -59.67
N VAL A 12 -36.54 9.18 -59.26
CA VAL A 12 -36.64 8.42 -57.99
C VAL A 12 -35.97 9.17 -56.83
N GLN A 13 -36.50 9.00 -55.61
CA GLN A 13 -35.96 9.59 -54.39
C GLN A 13 -34.55 9.06 -54.09
N PHE A 14 -33.66 9.96 -53.63
CA PHE A 14 -32.23 9.68 -53.35
C PHE A 14 -31.98 8.50 -52.39
N LYS A 15 -32.98 8.10 -51.60
CA LYS A 15 -32.90 6.99 -50.64
C LYS A 15 -32.89 5.60 -51.28
N ASP A 16 -33.28 5.47 -52.56
CA ASP A 16 -33.40 4.18 -53.26
C ASP A 16 -32.32 3.94 -54.33
N ARG A 17 -31.28 4.79 -54.40
CA ARG A 17 -30.16 4.54 -55.32
C ARG A 17 -29.40 3.32 -54.80
N LYS A 18 -29.57 2.14 -55.42
CA LYS A 18 -28.66 1.00 -55.26
C LYS A 18 -27.24 1.55 -55.43
N VAL A 19 -26.49 1.63 -54.33
CA VAL A 19 -25.12 2.16 -54.35
C VAL A 19 -24.35 1.31 -55.35
N GLN A 20 -24.04 1.88 -56.51
CA GLN A 20 -23.31 1.19 -57.55
C GLN A 20 -21.88 1.07 -57.05
N LEU A 21 -21.41 -0.18 -56.87
CA LEU A 21 -20.02 -0.42 -56.49
C LEU A 21 -19.12 0.17 -57.57
N VAL A 22 -18.20 1.02 -57.16
CA VAL A 22 -17.17 1.58 -58.04
C VAL A 22 -16.02 0.59 -58.02
N TYR A 23 -15.85 -0.13 -59.12
CA TYR A 23 -14.74 -1.07 -59.30
C TYR A 23 -13.52 -0.34 -59.83
N GLU A 24 -12.36 -0.63 -59.26
CA GLU A 24 -11.08 -0.11 -59.70
C GLU A 24 -10.69 -0.65 -61.08
N GLU A 25 -9.91 0.12 -61.83
CA GLU A 25 -9.29 -0.34 -63.07
C GLU A 25 -8.16 -1.32 -62.75
N CYS A 26 -8.04 -2.37 -63.57
CA CYS A 26 -7.03 -3.40 -63.39
C CYS A 26 -5.65 -2.87 -63.76
N GLY A 27 -4.73 -2.86 -62.79
CA GLY A 27 -3.34 -2.43 -63.01
C GLY A 27 -2.57 -3.23 -64.05
N SER A 28 -3.02 -4.46 -64.40
CA SER A 28 -2.39 -5.31 -65.41
C SER A 28 -3.13 -5.32 -66.75
N HIS A 29 -4.37 -4.83 -66.80
CA HIS A 29 -5.21 -4.88 -68.00
C HIS A 29 -5.99 -3.57 -68.15
N SER A 30 -5.45 -2.66 -68.97
CA SER A 30 -6.07 -1.34 -69.18
C SER A 30 -7.48 -1.45 -69.77
N GLY A 31 -8.38 -0.60 -69.28
CA GLY A 31 -9.79 -0.57 -69.64
C GLY A 31 -10.64 -1.66 -68.98
N GLN A 32 -10.05 -2.54 -68.16
CA GLN A 32 -10.76 -3.63 -67.47
C GLN A 32 -11.02 -3.28 -66.01
N ARG A 33 -12.20 -3.64 -65.50
CA ARG A 33 -12.57 -3.41 -64.09
C ARG A 33 -12.39 -4.68 -63.25
N CYS A 34 -11.95 -4.51 -62.01
CA CYS A 34 -11.79 -5.61 -61.07
C CYS A 34 -13.11 -5.98 -60.37
N GLU A 35 -13.95 -6.73 -61.08
CA GLU A 35 -15.28 -7.13 -60.61
C GLU A 35 -15.29 -8.46 -59.83
N ALA A 36 -14.14 -9.12 -59.73
CA ALA A 36 -13.96 -10.38 -59.02
C ALA A 36 -12.90 -10.26 -57.92
N HIS A 37 -12.97 -11.12 -56.92
CA HIS A 37 -12.01 -11.21 -55.82
C HIS A 37 -11.35 -12.59 -55.82
N CYS A 38 -10.01 -12.64 -55.81
CA CYS A 38 -9.28 -13.89 -55.65
C CYS A 38 -9.06 -14.17 -54.17
N SER A 39 -9.83 -15.06 -53.58
CA SER A 39 -9.78 -15.37 -52.14
C SER A 39 -8.41 -15.89 -51.68
N ARG A 40 -7.69 -16.62 -52.55
CA ARG A 40 -6.34 -17.12 -52.23
C ARG A 40 -5.30 -16.00 -52.14
N CYS A 41 -5.43 -14.97 -52.97
CA CYS A 41 -4.47 -13.85 -53.03
C CYS A 41 -4.96 -12.63 -52.25
N ASN A 42 -6.21 -12.65 -51.78
CA ASN A 42 -6.90 -11.57 -51.11
C ASN A 42 -6.85 -10.23 -51.85
N ILE A 43 -7.04 -10.25 -53.18
CA ILE A 43 -6.99 -9.04 -54.02
C ILE A 43 -8.15 -8.97 -55.03
N PRO A 44 -8.60 -7.75 -55.39
CA PRO A 44 -9.52 -7.52 -56.50
C PRO A 44 -8.83 -7.80 -57.85
N ILE A 45 -9.51 -8.50 -58.75
CA ILE A 45 -8.99 -8.88 -60.07
C ILE A 45 -10.06 -8.76 -61.18
N CYS A 46 -9.63 -8.53 -62.42
CA CYS A 46 -10.51 -8.54 -63.60
C CYS A 46 -10.59 -9.93 -64.25
N MET A 47 -11.47 -10.11 -65.24
CA MET A 47 -11.66 -11.41 -65.90
C MET A 47 -10.39 -11.94 -66.60
N PHE A 48 -9.56 -11.06 -67.17
CA PHE A 48 -8.29 -11.47 -67.78
C PHE A 48 -7.28 -11.97 -66.74
N CYS A 49 -7.27 -11.38 -65.54
CA CYS A 49 -6.46 -11.89 -64.42
C CYS A 49 -6.90 -13.30 -63.99
N VAL A 50 -8.22 -13.59 -64.00
CA VAL A 50 -8.76 -14.92 -63.67
C VAL A 50 -8.22 -15.98 -64.64
N ILE A 51 -8.18 -15.68 -65.93
CA ILE A 51 -7.79 -16.63 -66.99
C ILE A 51 -6.26 -16.86 -66.99
N ASN A 52 -5.48 -15.80 -66.81
CA ASN A 52 -4.03 -15.85 -66.99
C ASN A 52 -3.29 -16.20 -65.69
N ASN A 53 -3.38 -15.33 -64.70
CA ASN A 53 -2.49 -15.34 -63.52
C ASN A 53 -3.13 -16.01 -62.29
N HIS A 54 -4.46 -16.12 -62.27
CA HIS A 54 -5.22 -16.68 -61.16
C HIS A 54 -6.04 -17.92 -61.58
N ASN A 55 -5.61 -18.61 -62.63
CA ASN A 55 -6.27 -19.82 -63.10
C ASN A 55 -6.21 -20.92 -62.02
N GLY A 56 -7.35 -21.52 -61.71
CA GLY A 56 -7.49 -22.51 -60.64
C GLY A 56 -7.54 -21.94 -59.22
N HIS A 57 -7.49 -20.61 -59.02
CA HIS A 57 -7.74 -20.02 -57.71
C HIS A 57 -9.24 -19.89 -57.43
N THR A 58 -9.61 -19.88 -56.14
CA THR A 58 -10.99 -19.61 -55.71
C THR A 58 -11.34 -18.14 -55.96
N ILE A 59 -12.29 -17.91 -56.87
CA ILE A 59 -12.75 -16.57 -57.25
C ILE A 59 -14.18 -16.36 -56.75
N LYS A 60 -14.42 -15.26 -56.04
CA LYS A 60 -15.77 -14.81 -55.64
C LYS A 60 -16.14 -13.54 -56.40
N PRO A 61 -17.43 -13.29 -56.71
CA PRO A 61 -17.87 -11.99 -57.19
C PRO A 61 -17.53 -10.90 -56.16
N MET A 62 -16.94 -9.79 -56.62
CA MET A 62 -16.53 -8.70 -55.72
C MET A 62 -17.72 -8.13 -54.94
N LYS A 63 -18.89 -8.09 -55.58
CA LYS A 63 -20.13 -7.64 -54.96
C LYS A 63 -20.47 -8.44 -53.69
N ASP A 64 -20.31 -9.76 -53.72
CA ASP A 64 -20.66 -10.63 -52.60
C ASP A 64 -19.67 -10.45 -51.45
N VAL A 65 -18.37 -10.34 -51.76
CA VAL A 65 -17.31 -10.04 -50.77
C VAL A 65 -17.54 -8.69 -50.09
N VAL A 66 -17.88 -7.65 -50.85
CA VAL A 66 -18.19 -6.33 -50.28
C VAL A 66 -19.44 -6.37 -49.41
N THR A 67 -20.46 -7.14 -49.79
CA THR A 67 -21.67 -7.29 -48.97
C THR A 67 -21.37 -8.04 -47.66
N GLU A 68 -20.59 -9.11 -47.70
CA GLU A 68 -20.13 -9.87 -46.53
C GLU A 68 -19.34 -8.96 -45.57
N LEU A 69 -18.28 -8.31 -46.06
CA LEU A 69 -17.46 -7.39 -45.26
C LEU A 69 -18.25 -6.21 -44.69
N LYS A 70 -19.18 -5.62 -45.45
CA LYS A 70 -20.04 -4.55 -44.94
C LYS A 70 -20.97 -5.03 -43.82
N SER A 71 -21.46 -6.26 -43.90
CA SER A 71 -22.27 -6.86 -42.84
C SER A 71 -21.44 -7.09 -41.56
N GLU A 72 -20.21 -7.58 -41.70
CA GLU A 72 -19.26 -7.74 -40.58
C GLU A 72 -18.95 -6.39 -39.92
N ILE A 73 -18.54 -5.38 -40.72
CA ILE A 73 -18.26 -4.03 -40.21
C ILE A 73 -19.48 -3.45 -39.50
N GLN A 74 -20.69 -3.65 -40.02
CA GLN A 74 -21.91 -3.19 -39.37
C GLN A 74 -22.18 -3.92 -38.04
N HIS A 75 -21.90 -5.23 -37.98
CA HIS A 75 -22.03 -6.00 -36.75
C HIS A 75 -21.00 -5.57 -35.71
N GLU A 76 -19.72 -5.49 -36.06
CA GLU A 76 -18.64 -5.01 -35.19
C GLU A 76 -18.92 -3.61 -34.67
N THR A 77 -19.30 -2.69 -35.56
CA THR A 77 -19.66 -1.32 -35.18
C THR A 77 -20.77 -1.31 -34.15
N ARG A 78 -21.84 -2.10 -34.38
CA ARG A 78 -22.96 -2.20 -33.45
C ARG A 78 -22.55 -2.77 -32.10
N ASP A 79 -21.71 -3.80 -32.08
CA ASP A 79 -21.22 -4.44 -30.85
C ASP A 79 -20.32 -3.48 -30.04
N ILE A 80 -19.41 -2.77 -30.70
CA ILE A 80 -18.58 -1.74 -30.09
C ILE A 80 -19.46 -0.63 -29.50
N GLU A 81 -20.40 -0.11 -30.27
CA GLU A 81 -21.25 1.02 -29.84
C GLU A 81 -22.24 0.65 -28.73
N SER A 82 -22.84 -0.53 -28.83
CA SER A 82 -23.95 -0.93 -27.95
C SER A 82 -23.48 -1.65 -26.69
N ASN A 83 -22.36 -2.37 -26.75
CA ASN A 83 -21.91 -3.23 -25.66
C ASN A 83 -20.60 -2.75 -25.05
N LEU A 84 -19.55 -2.54 -25.86
CA LEU A 84 -18.21 -2.23 -25.34
C LEU A 84 -18.10 -0.78 -24.84
N LEU A 85 -18.55 0.21 -25.63
CA LEU A 85 -18.44 1.62 -25.25
C LEU A 85 -19.18 1.94 -23.94
N PRO A 86 -20.43 1.49 -23.69
CA PRO A 86 -21.10 1.71 -22.43
C PRO A 86 -20.36 1.08 -21.24
N LEU A 87 -19.89 -0.16 -21.39
CA LEU A 87 -19.14 -0.87 -20.35
C LEU A 87 -17.85 -0.15 -19.97
N TYR A 88 -17.06 0.31 -20.95
CA TYR A 88 -15.85 1.08 -20.67
C TYR A 88 -16.14 2.46 -20.05
N LYS A 89 -17.22 3.14 -20.47
CA LYS A 89 -17.65 4.41 -19.85
C LYS A 89 -18.06 4.20 -18.39
N GLU A 90 -18.75 3.11 -18.07
CA GLU A 90 -19.15 2.78 -16.71
C GLU A 90 -17.94 2.44 -15.83
N MET A 91 -17.03 1.59 -16.31
CA MET A 91 -15.78 1.27 -15.60
C MET A 91 -14.99 2.53 -15.30
N LYS A 92 -14.81 3.42 -16.29
CA LYS A 92 -14.15 4.72 -16.09
C LYS A 92 -14.82 5.53 -14.98
N LYS A 93 -16.14 5.67 -15.01
CA LYS A 93 -16.90 6.40 -13.99
C LYS A 93 -16.71 5.82 -12.58
N ASN A 94 -16.65 4.49 -12.47
CA ASN A 94 -16.39 3.82 -11.19
C ASN A 94 -14.96 4.08 -10.70
N THR A 95 -13.97 3.99 -11.58
CA THR A 95 -12.58 4.35 -11.27
C THR A 95 -12.46 5.82 -10.83
N ASP A 96 -13.09 6.76 -11.52
CA ASP A 96 -13.10 8.18 -11.15
C ASP A 96 -13.68 8.39 -9.73
N LYS A 97 -14.74 7.65 -9.39
CA LYS A 97 -15.35 7.67 -8.05
C LYS A 97 -14.37 7.15 -6.98
N ASP A 98 -13.67 6.07 -7.27
CA ASP A 98 -12.73 5.46 -6.32
C ASP A 98 -11.44 6.28 -6.16
N ILE A 99 -10.98 6.95 -7.22
CA ILE A 99 -9.96 8.00 -7.15
C ILE A 99 -10.43 9.10 -6.20
N GLY A 100 -11.63 9.65 -6.40
CA GLY A 100 -12.17 10.71 -5.55
C GLY A 100 -12.24 10.32 -4.07
N LYS A 101 -12.76 9.13 -3.75
CA LYS A 101 -12.81 8.61 -2.37
C LYS A 101 -11.41 8.42 -1.77
N SER A 102 -10.47 7.89 -2.55
CA SER A 102 -9.10 7.64 -2.08
C SER A 102 -8.40 8.95 -1.77
N THR A 103 -8.48 9.93 -2.67
CA THR A 103 -7.96 11.28 -2.45
C THR A 103 -8.55 11.91 -1.19
N GLN A 104 -9.87 11.80 -0.98
CA GLN A 104 -10.50 12.33 0.23
C GLN A 104 -9.96 11.66 1.50
N LYS A 105 -9.78 10.34 1.50
CA LYS A 105 -9.21 9.62 2.64
C LYS A 105 -7.78 10.03 2.94
N PHE A 106 -6.93 10.16 1.92
CA PHE A 106 -5.54 10.60 2.11
C PHE A 106 -5.47 12.04 2.63
N ASN A 107 -6.28 12.96 2.10
CA ASN A 107 -6.35 14.33 2.60
C ASN A 107 -6.82 14.37 4.08
N SER A 108 -7.77 13.51 4.47
CA SER A 108 -8.19 13.38 5.87
C SER A 108 -7.04 12.88 6.74
N LEU A 109 -6.30 11.88 6.29
CA LEU A 109 -5.15 11.33 7.00
C LEU A 109 -4.06 12.39 7.19
N GLU A 110 -3.76 13.18 6.15
CA GLU A 110 -2.83 14.32 6.26
C GLU A 110 -3.30 15.33 7.32
N SER A 111 -4.59 15.65 7.35
CA SER A 111 -5.15 16.55 8.37
C SER A 111 -5.00 15.99 9.79
N ASP A 112 -5.19 14.68 9.98
CA ASP A 112 -5.06 14.05 11.29
C ASP A 112 -3.60 13.95 11.73
N ILE A 113 -2.67 13.65 10.82
CA ILE A 113 -1.22 13.72 11.08
C ILE A 113 -0.84 15.13 11.54
N GLU A 114 -1.34 16.16 10.86
CA GLU A 114 -1.05 17.55 11.19
C GLU A 114 -1.63 17.97 12.56
N LYS A 115 -2.83 17.49 12.92
CA LYS A 115 -3.39 17.70 14.27
C LYS A 115 -2.53 17.03 15.33
N LEU A 116 -2.16 15.76 15.11
CA LEU A 116 -1.30 15.01 16.04
C LEU A 116 0.07 15.69 16.22
N ARG A 117 0.67 16.19 15.13
CA ARG A 117 1.91 16.97 15.18
C ARG A 117 1.80 18.16 16.13
N LYS A 118 0.72 18.94 16.04
CA LYS A 118 0.49 20.08 16.93
C LYS A 118 0.30 19.65 18.39
N SER A 119 -0.46 18.59 18.64
CA SER A 119 -0.63 18.05 19.99
C SER A 119 0.69 17.56 20.59
N TRP A 120 1.53 16.88 19.80
CA TRP A 120 2.84 16.42 20.25
C TRP A 120 3.77 17.59 20.56
N GLN A 121 3.78 18.63 19.72
CA GLN A 121 4.56 19.85 19.98
C GLN A 121 4.12 20.51 21.30
N GLN A 122 2.81 20.62 21.55
CA GLN A 122 2.28 21.16 22.79
C GLN A 122 2.68 20.33 24.02
N GLU A 123 2.68 19.00 23.91
CA GLU A 123 3.10 18.12 25.00
C GLU A 123 4.59 18.29 25.31
N VAL A 124 5.43 18.36 24.26
CA VAL A 124 6.86 18.65 24.41
C VAL A 124 7.07 19.99 25.11
N ASP A 125 6.37 21.04 24.69
CA ASP A 125 6.43 22.35 25.34
C ASP A 125 5.99 22.29 26.81
N ALA A 126 4.92 21.55 27.10
CA ALA A 126 4.42 21.35 28.47
C ALA A 126 5.46 20.64 29.37
N ILE A 127 6.15 19.63 28.84
CA ILE A 127 7.27 18.95 29.53
C ILE A 127 8.37 19.97 29.86
N PHE A 128 8.84 20.74 28.90
CA PHE A 128 9.90 21.73 29.14
C PHE A 128 9.46 22.85 30.09
N ASN A 129 8.21 23.29 30.02
CA ASN A 129 7.63 24.23 30.98
C ASN A 129 7.66 23.65 32.41
N LYS A 130 7.39 22.34 32.56
CA LYS A 130 7.51 21.66 33.86
C LYS A 130 8.95 21.65 34.37
N PHE A 131 9.94 21.32 33.53
CA PHE A 131 11.36 21.41 33.89
C PHE A 131 11.77 22.83 34.33
N CYS A 132 11.34 23.86 33.60
CA CYS A 132 11.56 25.26 33.96
C CYS A 132 10.95 25.60 35.33
N SER A 133 9.73 25.13 35.61
CA SER A 133 9.07 25.36 36.90
C SER A 133 9.79 24.66 38.07
N LEU A 134 10.26 23.43 37.86
CA LEU A 134 11.04 22.67 38.84
C LEU A 134 12.35 23.39 39.16
N ASN A 135 13.09 23.82 38.13
CA ASN A 135 14.33 24.58 38.30
C ASN A 135 14.09 25.90 39.05
N LYS A 136 12.99 26.61 38.74
CA LYS A 136 12.61 27.84 39.44
C LYS A 136 12.35 27.58 40.94
N SER A 137 11.57 26.55 41.28
CA SER A 137 11.29 26.19 42.68
C SER A 137 12.55 25.76 43.43
N MET A 138 13.41 24.94 42.82
CA MET A 138 14.70 24.54 43.40
C MET A 138 15.57 25.76 43.69
N ARG A 139 15.65 26.71 42.75
CA ARG A 139 16.38 27.97 42.92
C ARG A 139 15.81 28.80 44.08
N GLU A 140 14.50 29.00 44.11
CA GLU A 140 13.84 29.78 45.17
C GLU A 140 14.10 29.19 46.56
N ASN A 141 13.95 27.88 46.71
CA ASN A 141 14.23 27.18 47.97
C ASN A 141 15.71 27.31 48.39
N HIS A 142 16.62 27.10 47.45
CA HIS A 142 18.05 27.21 47.71
C HIS A 142 18.43 28.64 48.15
N LEU A 143 17.94 29.66 47.45
CA LEU A 143 18.17 31.06 47.77
C LEU A 143 17.53 31.46 49.11
N PHE A 144 16.32 30.98 49.41
CA PHE A 144 15.66 31.24 50.69
C PHE A 144 16.49 30.72 51.87
N VAL A 145 16.99 29.49 51.76
CA VAL A 145 17.82 28.83 52.78
C VAL A 145 19.12 29.61 53.01
N LEU A 146 19.81 30.03 51.94
CA LEU A 146 21.03 30.84 52.04
C LEU A 146 20.77 32.24 52.60
N THR A 147 19.69 32.90 52.17
CA THR A 147 19.34 34.26 52.62
C THR A 147 18.96 34.27 54.10
N SER A 148 18.20 33.26 54.54
CA SER A 148 17.84 33.11 55.96
C SER A 148 19.07 32.92 56.85
N HIS A 149 20.04 32.14 56.37
CA HIS A 149 21.30 31.93 57.08
C HIS A 149 22.16 33.19 57.11
N GLN A 150 22.21 33.93 56.00
CA GLN A 150 22.86 35.24 55.95
C GLN A 150 22.26 36.20 57.00
N SER A 151 20.93 36.31 57.09
CA SER A 151 20.29 37.17 58.09
C SER A 151 20.57 36.73 59.53
N LEU A 152 20.66 35.42 59.81
CA LEU A 152 21.05 34.91 61.12
C LEU A 152 22.47 35.36 61.50
N LEU A 153 23.41 35.23 60.56
CA LEU A 153 24.80 35.67 60.75
C LEU A 153 24.88 37.19 60.94
N GLU A 154 24.15 37.98 60.14
CA GLU A 154 24.09 39.44 60.28
C GLU A 154 23.58 39.85 61.66
N ASN A 155 22.52 39.20 62.17
CA ASN A 155 21.99 39.46 63.51
C ASN A 155 23.01 39.11 64.60
N GLN A 156 23.71 37.97 64.50
CA GLN A 156 24.76 37.59 65.45
C GLN A 156 25.94 38.57 65.40
N ILE A 157 26.35 39.02 64.21
CA ILE A 157 27.42 40.03 64.05
C ILE A 157 27.02 41.34 64.73
N GLN A 158 25.77 41.80 64.57
CA GLN A 158 25.28 43.01 65.23
C GLN A 158 25.27 42.86 66.76
N GLU A 159 24.79 41.72 67.27
CA GLU A 159 24.77 41.46 68.72
C GLU A 159 26.20 41.43 69.30
N MET A 160 27.11 40.69 68.66
CA MET A 160 28.52 40.64 69.04
C MET A 160 29.17 42.01 69.01
N THR A 161 28.89 42.82 67.98
CA THR A 161 29.43 44.19 67.87
C THR A 161 28.98 45.06 69.05
N LYS A 162 27.69 44.96 69.44
CA LYS A 162 27.16 45.67 70.62
C LYS A 162 27.80 45.17 71.92
N THR A 163 27.98 43.86 72.08
CA THR A 163 28.63 43.28 73.26
C THR A 163 30.09 43.69 73.35
N VAL A 164 30.83 43.73 72.24
CA VAL A 164 32.21 44.25 72.21
C VAL A 164 32.26 45.70 72.67
N GLN A 165 31.34 46.55 72.21
CA GLN A 165 31.28 47.95 72.62
C GLN A 165 30.98 48.09 74.12
N GLN A 166 29.99 47.36 74.63
CA GLN A 166 29.67 47.33 76.07
C GLN A 166 30.85 46.84 76.92
N ASN A 167 31.55 45.80 76.46
CA ASN A 167 32.72 45.28 77.16
C ASN A 167 33.86 46.30 77.22
N LYS A 168 34.07 47.08 76.15
CA LYS A 168 35.06 48.18 76.14
C LYS A 168 34.69 49.28 77.13
N GLU A 169 33.41 49.65 77.22
CA GLU A 169 32.91 50.65 78.17
C GLU A 169 33.05 50.18 79.62
N ILE A 170 32.65 48.94 79.93
CA ILE A 170 32.81 48.33 81.26
C ILE A 170 34.29 48.26 81.63
N HIS A 171 35.17 47.89 80.69
CA HIS A 171 36.61 47.82 80.92
C HIS A 171 37.24 49.18 81.27
N GLN A 172 36.68 50.28 80.75
CA GLN A 172 37.11 51.65 81.06
C GLN A 172 36.46 52.23 82.33
N SER A 173 35.42 51.60 82.87
CA SER A 173 34.67 52.10 84.04
C SER A 173 35.40 51.81 85.35
N ASN A 174 35.48 52.81 86.22
CA ASN A 174 36.01 52.66 87.59
C ASN A 174 34.93 52.24 88.61
N LYS A 175 33.67 52.03 88.18
CA LYS A 175 32.58 51.63 89.08
C LYS A 175 32.57 50.11 89.27
N VAL A 176 32.92 49.67 90.48
CA VAL A 176 32.94 48.24 90.87
C VAL A 176 31.61 47.53 90.57
N SER A 177 30.48 48.21 90.73
CA SER A 177 29.14 47.64 90.48
C SER A 177 28.83 47.37 89.01
N GLU A 178 29.49 48.03 88.05
CA GLU A 178 29.33 47.79 86.61
C GLU A 178 30.18 46.59 86.16
N VAL A 179 31.41 46.49 86.66
CA VAL A 179 32.33 45.38 86.35
C VAL A 179 31.86 44.06 86.99
N THR A 180 31.42 44.08 88.24
CA THR A 180 30.98 42.86 88.97
C THR A 180 29.68 42.26 88.43
N LYS A 181 28.86 43.03 87.71
CA LYS A 181 27.64 42.55 87.04
C LYS A 181 27.88 41.98 85.64
N HIS A 182 29.09 42.13 85.10
CA HIS A 182 29.41 41.64 83.76
C HIS A 182 29.26 40.10 83.70
N GLN A 183 28.60 39.62 82.65
CA GLN A 183 28.49 38.20 82.33
C GLN A 183 28.99 37.99 80.90
N SER A 184 29.87 37.01 80.72
CA SER A 184 30.48 36.73 79.42
C SER A 184 29.57 35.86 78.56
N LYS A 185 29.36 36.27 77.31
CA LYS A 185 28.66 35.50 76.26
C LYS A 185 29.62 34.79 75.29
N LEU A 186 30.91 34.75 75.60
CA LEU A 186 31.94 34.26 74.66
C LEU A 186 31.73 32.81 74.21
N THR A 187 31.20 31.95 75.09
CA THR A 187 30.88 30.56 74.75
C THR A 187 29.74 30.46 73.74
N GLU A 188 28.70 31.29 73.88
CA GLU A 188 27.57 31.35 72.95
C GLU A 188 28.04 31.77 71.55
N TYR A 189 28.90 32.78 71.46
CA TYR A 189 29.41 33.27 70.16
C TYR A 189 30.42 32.32 69.49
N LYS A 190 31.01 31.38 70.22
CA LYS A 190 31.89 30.36 69.63
C LYS A 190 31.09 29.28 68.88
N GLU A 191 29.80 29.15 69.15
CA GLU A 191 28.91 28.24 68.44
C GLU A 191 28.38 28.92 67.17
N ILE A 192 29.17 28.84 66.09
CA ILE A 192 28.79 29.40 64.79
C ILE A 192 27.63 28.57 64.22
N PRO A 193 26.49 29.20 63.88
CA PRO A 193 25.41 28.50 63.19
C PRO A 193 25.91 27.91 61.88
N THR A 194 25.61 26.64 61.61
CA THR A 194 25.97 25.96 60.37
C THR A 194 24.74 25.61 59.56
N ILE A 195 24.90 25.60 58.23
CA ILE A 195 23.86 25.17 57.29
C ILE A 195 24.33 23.96 56.49
N VAL A 196 23.46 22.95 56.34
CA VAL A 196 23.71 21.82 55.44
C VAL A 196 23.26 22.22 54.05
N GLN A 197 24.21 22.49 53.16
CA GLN A 197 23.89 22.82 51.76
C GLN A 197 23.51 21.55 51.00
N GLN A 198 22.33 21.54 50.40
CA GLN A 198 21.98 20.52 49.41
C GLN A 198 22.67 20.83 48.08
N PRO A 199 23.25 19.82 47.41
CA PRO A 199 23.85 20.00 46.10
C PRO A 199 22.79 20.40 45.07
N ILE A 200 23.16 21.32 44.17
CA ILE A 200 22.31 21.71 43.04
C ILE A 200 22.27 20.51 42.06
N PRO A 201 21.07 20.03 41.69
CA PRO A 201 20.96 18.91 40.76
C PRO A 201 21.48 19.28 39.36
N SER A 202 22.09 18.32 38.70
CA SER A 202 22.53 18.45 37.30
C SER A 202 21.43 17.99 36.35
N LEU A 203 21.35 18.63 35.18
CA LEU A 203 20.51 18.19 34.08
C LEU A 203 21.23 17.07 33.33
N LYS A 204 20.54 15.95 33.10
CA LYS A 204 21.03 14.88 32.23
C LYS A 204 20.15 14.78 31.00
N SER A 205 20.73 14.50 29.85
CA SER A 205 19.99 14.32 28.60
C SER A 205 20.68 13.35 27.65
N ASN A 206 19.89 12.70 26.80
CA ASN A 206 20.36 11.99 25.62
C ASN A 206 19.64 12.54 24.37
N THR A 207 20.41 12.80 23.31
CA THR A 207 19.92 13.31 22.03
C THR A 207 20.33 12.42 20.86
N ASP A 208 20.21 11.10 21.02
CA ASP A 208 20.43 10.14 19.96
C ASP A 208 19.36 10.32 18.87
N LEU A 209 19.70 11.13 17.86
CA LEU A 209 18.84 11.46 16.72
C LEU A 209 18.28 10.19 16.07
N GLY A 210 16.95 10.12 15.98
CA GLY A 210 16.23 9.04 15.28
C GLY A 210 15.93 7.79 16.11
N LYS A 211 16.22 7.76 17.42
CA LYS A 211 15.86 6.62 18.28
C LYS A 211 15.09 7.05 19.52
N GLU A 212 15.76 7.77 20.43
CA GLU A 212 15.24 8.06 21.75
C GLU A 212 15.84 9.37 22.27
N LEU A 213 14.97 10.28 22.71
CA LEU A 213 15.32 11.54 23.35
C LEU A 213 14.93 11.48 24.82
N THR A 214 15.85 11.81 25.73
CA THR A 214 15.58 11.81 27.17
C THR A 214 16.07 13.09 27.83
N ILE A 215 15.35 13.52 28.87
CA ILE A 215 15.72 14.63 29.74
C ILE A 215 15.38 14.28 31.19
N GLU A 216 16.31 14.55 32.11
CA GLU A 216 16.20 14.21 33.53
C GLU A 216 16.68 15.35 34.42
N LEU A 217 15.92 15.66 35.47
CA LEU A 217 16.26 16.65 36.50
C LEU A 217 15.73 16.19 37.86
N GLY A 218 16.63 15.84 38.76
CA GLY A 218 16.26 15.26 40.06
C GLY A 218 15.51 13.94 39.87
N GLU A 219 14.27 13.88 40.35
CA GLU A 219 13.40 12.71 40.23
C GLU A 219 12.47 12.76 39.01
N TYR A 220 12.53 13.83 38.21
CA TYR A 220 11.66 14.00 37.05
C TYR A 220 12.39 13.66 35.75
N THR A 221 11.80 12.75 34.97
CA THR A 221 12.35 12.26 33.70
C THR A 221 11.26 12.27 32.62
N ALA A 222 11.62 12.64 31.40
CA ALA A 222 10.76 12.52 30.22
C ALA A 222 11.52 11.87 29.06
N THR A 223 10.82 11.02 28.31
CA THR A 223 11.38 10.24 27.20
C THR A 223 10.45 10.29 25.98
N LEU A 224 11.01 10.58 24.81
CA LEU A 224 10.34 10.46 23.52
C LEU A 224 11.06 9.42 22.67
N LYS A 225 10.34 8.39 22.24
CA LYS A 225 10.92 7.23 21.53
C LYS A 225 10.22 7.00 20.20
N GLN A 226 11.03 6.80 19.16
CA GLN A 226 10.57 6.32 17.86
C GLN A 226 10.87 4.82 17.76
N ALA A 227 9.85 4.03 17.44
CA ALA A 227 10.00 2.60 17.21
C ALA A 227 9.52 2.28 15.79
N GLU A 228 10.33 1.52 15.05
CA GLU A 228 9.86 0.89 13.82
C GLU A 228 9.02 -0.33 14.20
N LEU A 229 7.77 -0.36 13.77
CA LEU A 229 6.99 -1.59 13.82
C LEU A 229 7.62 -2.59 12.83
N PRO A 230 7.70 -3.90 13.17
CA PRO A 230 8.09 -4.92 12.22
C PRO A 230 7.25 -4.76 10.97
N SER A 231 7.90 -4.46 9.85
CA SER A 231 7.18 -4.27 8.60
C SER A 231 6.39 -5.55 8.30
N GLN A 232 5.07 -5.45 8.22
CA GLN A 232 4.27 -6.42 7.46
C GLN A 232 4.64 -6.24 5.98
N LYS A 233 5.82 -6.72 5.58
CA LYS A 233 6.22 -6.77 4.15
C LYS A 233 5.39 -7.76 3.34
N ASP A 234 4.44 -8.46 3.97
CA ASP A 234 3.62 -9.49 3.33
C ASP A 234 2.13 -9.12 3.16
N ALA A 235 1.70 -7.92 3.55
CA ALA A 235 0.39 -7.41 3.13
C ALA A 235 0.49 -6.90 1.68
N LYS A 236 0.69 -7.84 0.74
CA LYS A 236 0.61 -7.61 -0.69
C LYS A 236 -0.74 -6.95 -0.98
N PHE A 237 -0.71 -5.65 -1.27
CA PHE A 237 -1.76 -4.97 -2.01
C PHE A 237 -1.86 -5.65 -3.38
N SER A 238 -2.70 -6.67 -3.44
CA SER A 238 -3.10 -7.36 -4.65
C SER A 238 -3.99 -6.43 -5.47
N SER A 239 -3.39 -5.59 -6.30
CA SER A 239 -4.06 -5.09 -7.50
C SER A 239 -3.06 -4.79 -8.61
N LEU A 240 -3.01 -5.70 -9.59
CA LEU A 240 -2.72 -5.41 -10.99
C LEU A 240 -1.29 -4.96 -11.38
N THR A 241 -0.24 -5.60 -10.87
CA THR A 241 1.04 -5.61 -11.59
C THR A 241 1.39 -7.04 -11.98
N THR A 242 1.65 -7.23 -13.27
CA THR A 242 2.43 -8.35 -13.79
C THR A 242 3.60 -8.57 -12.86
N ARG A 243 3.55 -9.67 -12.09
CA ARG A 243 4.63 -10.08 -11.18
C ARG A 243 5.92 -10.02 -11.99
N ASP A 244 6.95 -9.36 -11.45
CA ASP A 244 8.30 -9.45 -12.00
C ASP A 244 8.67 -10.94 -12.04
N LEU A 245 8.51 -11.53 -13.23
CA LEU A 245 8.88 -12.91 -13.48
C LEU A 245 10.41 -12.92 -13.42
N LEU A 246 10.98 -13.83 -12.62
CA LEU A 246 12.41 -14.04 -12.60
C LEU A 246 12.89 -14.30 -14.04
N ASP A 247 13.92 -13.58 -14.49
CA ASP A 247 14.50 -13.76 -15.84
C ASP A 247 14.92 -15.21 -16.12
N LYS A 248 15.17 -15.99 -15.07
CA LYS A 248 15.45 -17.43 -15.12
C LYS A 248 14.77 -18.16 -13.97
N ALA A 249 14.16 -19.31 -14.26
CA ALA A 249 13.65 -20.22 -13.24
C ALA A 249 14.81 -20.75 -12.39
N LYS A 250 14.67 -20.68 -11.06
CA LYS A 250 15.61 -21.26 -10.10
C LYS A 250 14.90 -22.39 -9.37
N VAL A 251 15.51 -23.58 -9.35
CA VAL A 251 15.04 -24.69 -8.51
C VAL A 251 15.33 -24.34 -7.06
N ILE A 252 14.28 -24.25 -6.23
CA ILE A 252 14.37 -23.91 -4.81
C ILE A 252 14.42 -25.19 -3.95
N SER A 253 13.66 -26.22 -4.34
CA SER A 253 13.60 -27.51 -3.65
C SER A 253 13.28 -28.63 -4.65
N THR A 254 13.59 -29.88 -4.28
CA THR A 254 13.23 -31.08 -5.04
C THR A 254 12.94 -32.19 -4.05
N PHE A 255 11.77 -32.82 -4.18
CA PHE A 255 11.32 -33.89 -3.32
C PHE A 255 10.70 -35.03 -4.13
N PRO A 256 10.75 -36.28 -3.63
CA PRO A 256 10.01 -37.38 -4.22
C PRO A 256 8.51 -37.21 -3.95
N THR A 257 7.69 -37.18 -5.00
CA THR A 257 6.24 -36.92 -4.87
C THR A 257 5.45 -38.07 -4.24
N GLY A 258 6.00 -39.28 -4.20
CA GLY A 258 5.29 -40.48 -3.73
C GLY A 258 4.14 -40.95 -4.64
N VAL A 259 3.86 -40.23 -5.73
CA VAL A 259 2.82 -40.57 -6.72
C VAL A 259 3.43 -41.46 -7.81
N GLU A 260 2.81 -42.61 -8.07
CA GLU A 260 3.19 -43.48 -9.18
C GLU A 260 2.90 -42.77 -10.51
N SER A 261 3.94 -42.47 -11.31
CA SER A 261 3.83 -41.78 -12.60
C SER A 261 3.03 -40.47 -12.55
N LEU A 262 3.65 -39.39 -12.08
CA LEU A 262 3.05 -38.06 -12.03
C LEU A 262 2.67 -37.54 -13.42
N TRP A 263 1.40 -37.14 -13.60
CA TRP A 263 0.86 -36.68 -14.88
C TRP A 263 0.33 -35.25 -14.85
N ARG A 264 -0.21 -34.81 -13.71
CA ARG A 264 -0.79 -33.46 -13.56
C ARG A 264 -0.38 -32.84 -12.24
N ILE A 265 -0.18 -31.53 -12.30
CA ILE A 265 0.14 -30.69 -11.15
C ILE A 265 -0.73 -29.45 -11.23
N SER A 266 -1.39 -29.09 -10.15
CA SER A 266 -2.10 -27.81 -10.02
C SER A 266 -1.64 -27.10 -8.76
N CYS A 267 -1.02 -25.95 -8.91
CA CYS A 267 -0.51 -25.18 -7.77
C CYS A 267 -1.67 -24.57 -6.97
N LEU A 268 -1.58 -24.67 -5.66
CA LEU A 268 -2.47 -24.04 -4.71
C LEU A 268 -1.67 -22.97 -3.94
N GLY A 269 -1.93 -21.71 -4.24
CA GLY A 269 -1.14 -20.60 -3.68
C GLY A 269 0.32 -20.65 -4.15
N THR A 270 1.25 -20.37 -3.23
CA THR A 270 2.70 -20.36 -3.50
C THR A 270 3.43 -21.59 -2.96
N ASP A 271 2.84 -22.28 -2.00
CA ASP A 271 3.59 -23.21 -1.13
C ASP A 271 3.05 -24.65 -1.21
N GLU A 272 2.00 -24.89 -1.99
CA GLU A 272 1.35 -26.19 -2.10
C GLU A 272 0.92 -26.51 -3.53
N ALA A 273 0.72 -27.80 -3.81
CA ALA A 273 0.21 -28.27 -5.09
C ALA A 273 -0.59 -29.56 -4.96
N TRP A 274 -1.60 -29.70 -5.80
CA TRP A 274 -2.29 -30.96 -6.05
C TRP A 274 -1.56 -31.74 -7.13
N LEU A 275 -1.36 -33.02 -6.88
CA LEU A 275 -0.67 -33.97 -7.74
C LEU A 275 -1.64 -35.07 -8.16
N SER A 276 -1.65 -35.40 -9.44
CA SER A 276 -2.34 -36.58 -9.96
C SER A 276 -1.42 -37.37 -10.87
N GLY A 277 -1.52 -38.69 -10.78
CA GLY A 277 -0.73 -39.63 -11.56
C GLY A 277 -1.52 -40.89 -11.83
N LYS A 278 -0.82 -42.02 -11.92
CA LYS A 278 -1.48 -43.31 -12.14
C LYS A 278 -2.26 -43.72 -10.90
N GLY A 279 -3.58 -43.73 -11.03
CA GLY A 279 -4.51 -44.16 -9.99
C GLY A 279 -5.60 -43.11 -9.74
N LYS A 280 -6.48 -43.41 -8.78
CA LYS A 280 -7.65 -42.56 -8.50
C LYS A 280 -7.37 -41.44 -7.52
N THR A 281 -6.23 -41.50 -6.84
CA THR A 281 -5.91 -40.61 -5.72
C THR A 281 -5.25 -39.35 -6.24
N ILE A 282 -5.78 -38.20 -5.80
CA ILE A 282 -5.23 -36.88 -6.02
C ILE A 282 -4.67 -36.41 -4.67
N THR A 283 -3.41 -36.03 -4.62
CA THR A 283 -2.70 -35.76 -3.36
C THR A 283 -2.20 -34.32 -3.31
N ARG A 284 -2.50 -33.61 -2.22
CA ARG A 284 -2.00 -32.26 -1.95
C ARG A 284 -0.71 -32.35 -1.16
N VAL A 285 0.33 -31.71 -1.65
CA VAL A 285 1.65 -31.65 -1.00
C VAL A 285 2.09 -30.20 -0.83
N ASP A 286 2.99 -29.96 0.11
CA ASP A 286 3.72 -28.69 0.21
C ASP A 286 5.04 -28.70 -0.58
N VAL A 287 5.77 -27.57 -0.54
CA VAL A 287 7.09 -27.36 -1.18
C VAL A 287 8.19 -28.31 -0.69
N ASP A 288 8.02 -28.94 0.47
CA ASP A 288 8.94 -29.91 1.04
C ASP A 288 8.52 -31.36 0.74
N GLY A 289 7.35 -31.54 0.11
CA GLY A 289 6.79 -32.84 -0.27
C GLY A 289 5.98 -33.52 0.82
N PHE A 290 5.62 -32.83 1.90
CA PHE A 290 4.73 -33.40 2.91
C PHE A 290 3.29 -33.42 2.40
N VAL A 291 2.67 -34.60 2.48
CA VAL A 291 1.27 -34.79 2.12
C VAL A 291 0.37 -34.08 3.15
N ARG A 292 -0.39 -33.10 2.68
CA ARG A 292 -1.37 -32.35 3.46
C ARG A 292 -2.76 -32.98 3.40
N GLU A 293 -3.13 -33.46 2.23
CA GLU A 293 -4.47 -34.02 1.98
C GLU A 293 -4.41 -35.05 0.84
N SER A 294 -5.35 -35.99 0.81
CA SER A 294 -5.53 -36.90 -0.32
C SER A 294 -7.01 -37.17 -0.55
N VAL A 295 -7.42 -37.07 -1.81
CA VAL A 295 -8.81 -37.26 -2.24
C VAL A 295 -8.85 -38.42 -3.22
N THR A 296 -9.82 -39.33 -3.04
CA THR A 296 -10.08 -40.39 -4.02
C THR A 296 -11.10 -39.89 -5.02
N SER A 297 -10.71 -39.77 -6.28
CA SER A 297 -11.62 -39.39 -7.37
C SER A 297 -12.65 -40.48 -7.67
N THR A 298 -13.76 -40.06 -8.26
CA THR A 298 -14.84 -40.92 -8.79
C THR A 298 -14.44 -41.71 -10.04
N CYS A 299 -13.30 -41.39 -10.64
CA CYS A 299 -12.82 -42.02 -11.86
C CYS A 299 -12.57 -43.52 -11.64
N GLN A 300 -12.74 -44.34 -12.69
CA GLN A 300 -12.39 -45.76 -12.63
C GLN A 300 -10.89 -46.01 -12.73
N LYS A 301 -10.15 -45.10 -13.38
CA LYS A 301 -8.69 -45.18 -13.51
C LYS A 301 -7.98 -43.99 -12.88
N THR A 302 -8.13 -42.84 -13.49
CA THR A 302 -7.45 -41.58 -13.14
C THR A 302 -8.25 -40.41 -13.68
N PRO A 303 -8.25 -39.26 -12.99
CA PRO A 303 -8.76 -38.02 -13.58
C PRO A 303 -7.91 -37.63 -14.79
N VAL A 304 -8.55 -37.01 -15.79
CA VAL A 304 -7.89 -36.58 -17.04
C VAL A 304 -7.10 -35.29 -16.82
N ASP A 305 -7.65 -34.40 -16.01
CA ASP A 305 -7.04 -33.14 -15.63
C ASP A 305 -7.49 -32.70 -14.23
N ILE A 306 -6.68 -31.85 -13.61
CA ILE A 306 -6.97 -31.24 -12.31
C ILE A 306 -6.70 -29.74 -12.35
N ALA A 307 -7.52 -28.98 -11.64
CA ALA A 307 -7.32 -27.55 -11.46
C ALA A 307 -7.80 -27.11 -10.07
N VAL A 308 -7.50 -25.86 -9.71
CA VAL A 308 -7.93 -25.25 -8.45
C VAL A 308 -8.76 -24.00 -8.76
N THR A 309 -9.88 -23.83 -8.06
CA THR A 309 -10.76 -22.65 -8.24
C THR A 309 -10.19 -21.42 -7.52
N LYS A 310 -10.81 -20.25 -7.72
CA LYS A 310 -10.47 -19.02 -6.97
C LYS A 310 -10.71 -19.11 -5.46
N ASN A 311 -11.47 -20.11 -5.02
CA ASN A 311 -11.76 -20.38 -3.61
C ASN A 311 -10.88 -21.52 -3.07
N ASP A 312 -9.78 -21.86 -3.76
CA ASP A 312 -8.83 -22.89 -3.37
C ASP A 312 -9.43 -24.33 -3.35
N GLU A 313 -10.52 -24.54 -4.10
CA GLU A 313 -11.21 -25.84 -4.20
C GLU A 313 -10.62 -26.67 -5.36
N LEU A 314 -10.33 -27.96 -5.11
CA LEU A 314 -9.88 -28.88 -6.15
C LEU A 314 -11.05 -29.22 -7.09
N ILE A 315 -10.79 -29.12 -8.39
CA ILE A 315 -11.66 -29.66 -9.45
C ILE A 315 -10.90 -30.68 -10.28
N TYR A 316 -11.60 -31.71 -10.75
CA TYR A 316 -11.04 -32.72 -11.65
C TYR A 316 -12.05 -33.19 -12.69
N SER A 317 -11.56 -33.61 -13.84
CA SER A 317 -12.37 -34.16 -14.92
C SER A 317 -12.42 -35.69 -14.86
N ASP A 318 -13.63 -36.23 -14.90
CA ASP A 318 -13.94 -37.66 -14.91
C ASP A 318 -14.44 -38.07 -16.29
N SER A 319 -13.56 -38.64 -17.10
CA SER A 319 -13.91 -39.10 -18.46
C SER A 319 -14.82 -40.32 -18.47
N ASP A 320 -14.81 -41.12 -17.40
CA ASP A 320 -15.59 -42.36 -17.33
C ASP A 320 -17.08 -42.02 -17.18
N HIS A 321 -17.40 -40.93 -16.47
CA HIS A 321 -18.77 -40.45 -16.26
C HIS A 321 -19.12 -39.21 -17.12
N GLY A 322 -18.14 -38.62 -17.81
CA GLY A 322 -18.33 -37.41 -18.61
C GLY A 322 -18.63 -36.16 -17.78
N THR A 323 -18.19 -36.13 -16.51
CA THR A 323 -18.50 -35.07 -15.54
C THR A 323 -17.26 -34.30 -15.11
N VAL A 324 -17.45 -33.05 -14.71
CA VAL A 324 -16.45 -32.32 -13.91
C VAL A 324 -16.89 -32.33 -12.45
N ASN A 325 -15.98 -32.67 -11.55
CA ASN A 325 -16.24 -32.76 -10.12
C ASN A 325 -15.47 -31.70 -9.34
N ILE A 326 -16.07 -31.18 -8.28
CA ILE A 326 -15.46 -30.28 -7.31
C ILE A 326 -15.38 -30.93 -5.94
N VAL A 327 -14.30 -30.71 -5.22
CA VAL A 327 -14.09 -31.23 -3.87
C VAL A 327 -14.20 -30.07 -2.88
N LYS A 328 -15.19 -30.13 -1.99
CA LYS A 328 -15.40 -29.15 -0.91
C LYS A 328 -15.45 -29.85 0.43
N ASN A 329 -14.58 -29.48 1.36
CA ASN A 329 -14.50 -30.08 2.70
C ASN A 329 -14.45 -31.63 2.67
N GLY A 330 -13.68 -32.19 1.72
CA GLY A 330 -13.57 -33.65 1.53
C GLY A 330 -14.76 -34.32 0.83
N ILE A 331 -15.81 -33.58 0.48
CA ILE A 331 -16.98 -34.10 -0.24
C ILE A 331 -16.85 -33.76 -1.73
N THR A 332 -17.02 -34.78 -2.58
CA THR A 332 -16.99 -34.63 -4.04
C THR A 332 -18.40 -34.41 -4.58
N MET A 333 -18.58 -33.41 -5.44
CA MET A 333 -19.85 -33.07 -6.09
C MET A 333 -19.65 -32.83 -7.59
N PRO A 334 -20.55 -33.31 -8.47
CA PRO A 334 -20.52 -32.98 -9.90
C PRO A 334 -21.00 -31.54 -10.12
N ILE A 335 -20.33 -30.82 -11.04
CA ILE A 335 -20.64 -29.42 -11.37
C ILE A 335 -21.03 -29.20 -12.84
N ALA A 336 -20.80 -30.18 -13.72
CA ALA A 336 -21.21 -30.19 -15.10
C ALA A 336 -21.32 -31.63 -15.62
#